data_AF-A0A0G1QE73-F1
#
_entry.id   AF-A0A0G1QE73-F1
#
_cell.length_a   1.000
_cell.length_b   1.000
_cell.length_c   1.000
_cell.angle_alpha   90.00
_cell.angle_beta   90.00
_cell.angle_gamma   90.00
#
_symmetry.space_group_name_H-M   'P 1'
#
loop_
_entity.id
_entity.type
_entity.pdbx_description
1 polymer ?
#
loop_
_entity_poly.entity_id
_entity_poly.type
_entity_poly.pdbx_seq_one_letter_code
_entity_poly.pdbx_strand_id
1 'polypeptide(L)'
;MNPKINIIEAKTIFTKSGLPGSDRVINPYNGCLFGCMYCYAAQIARWKHPEEEWGTYLDVKMNAPELLKKELSNLKKRLGTK
;
A
#
# COMPACT_ATOMS: atom_id res chain seq x y z
N MET A 1 22.81 -0.23 -8.65
CA MET A 1 21.53 0.11 -9.31
C MET A 1 20.82 1.09 -8.40
N ASN A 2 20.43 2.28 -8.88
CA ASN A 2 19.75 3.25 -8.03
C ASN A 2 18.25 2.94 -8.02
N PRO A 3 17.62 2.76 -6.85
CA PRO A 3 16.20 2.46 -6.80
C PRO A 3 15.37 3.67 -7.25
N LYS A 4 14.28 3.41 -7.96
CA LYS A 4 13.31 4.42 -8.38
C LYS A 4 12.33 4.68 -7.24
N ILE A 5 12.34 5.90 -6.70
CA ILE A 5 11.43 6.33 -5.65
C ILE A 5 10.39 7.28 -6.25
N ASN A 6 9.13 6.86 -6.25
CA ASN A 6 8.03 7.67 -6.76
C ASN A 6 7.25 8.25 -5.59
N ILE A 7 7.04 9.57 -5.60
CA ILE A 7 6.13 10.22 -4.66
C ILE A 7 4.73 10.27 -5.28
N ILE A 8 3.75 9.67 -4.62
CA ILE A 8 2.38 9.59 -5.12
C ILE A 8 1.37 10.03 -4.06
N GLU A 9 0.17 10.36 -4.53
CA GLU A 9 -1.01 10.55 -3.69
C GLU A 9 -1.99 9.40 -3.90
N ALA A 10 -2.55 8.89 -2.80
CA ALA A 10 -3.60 7.88 -2.84
C ALA A 10 -4.99 8.50 -2.64
N LYS A 11 -6.03 7.80 -3.11
CA LYS A 11 -7.43 8.15 -2.82
C LYS A 11 -7.93 7.54 -1.51
N THR A 12 -7.34 6.41 -1.12
CA THR A 12 -7.66 5.70 0.12
C THR A 12 -6.44 4.97 0.67
N ILE A 13 -6.42 4.74 1.99
CA ILE A 13 -5.35 3.98 2.64
C ILE A 13 -5.80 2.59 3.11
N PHE A 14 -7.07 2.40 3.48
CA PHE A 14 -7.62 1.07 3.77
C PHE A 14 -8.01 0.32 2.50
N THR A 15 -7.34 -0.79 2.24
CA THR A 15 -7.70 -1.71 1.15
C THR A 15 -8.29 -2.99 1.73
N LYS A 16 -9.30 -3.57 1.07
CA LYS A 16 -9.77 -4.92 1.44
C LYS A 16 -8.62 -5.90 1.27
N SER A 17 -8.44 -6.78 2.24
CA SER A 17 -7.39 -7.79 2.21
C SER A 17 -7.96 -9.13 1.77
N GLY A 18 -7.20 -9.84 0.92
CA GLY A 18 -7.44 -11.25 0.61
C GLY A 18 -6.59 -12.19 1.46
N LEU A 19 -5.79 -11.67 2.39
CA LEU A 19 -4.95 -12.45 3.28
C LEU A 19 -5.77 -13.05 4.42
N PRO A 20 -5.48 -14.29 4.85
CA PRO A 20 -6.12 -14.89 6.01
C PRO A 20 -5.82 -14.06 7.27
N GLY A 21 -6.83 -13.87 8.11
CA GLY A 21 -6.70 -13.17 9.40
C GLY A 21 -6.72 -11.64 9.31
N SER A 22 -7.00 -11.05 8.15
CA SER A 22 -7.23 -9.61 8.04
C SER A 22 -8.27 -9.25 6.99
N ASP A 23 -9.31 -8.52 7.39
CA ASP A 23 -10.34 -7.98 6.49
C ASP A 23 -9.81 -6.80 5.66
N ARG A 24 -8.86 -6.03 6.23
CA ARG A 24 -8.37 -4.77 5.67
C ARG A 24 -6.91 -4.52 6.02
N VAL A 25 -6.17 -3.99 5.05
CA VAL A 25 -4.77 -3.60 5.21
C VAL A 25 -4.59 -2.11 4.96
N ILE A 26 -3.64 -1.52 5.68
CA ILE A 26 -3.12 -0.19 5.42
C ILE A 26 -1.85 -0.37 4.62
N ASN A 27 -1.80 0.21 3.42
CA ASN A 27 -0.61 0.10 2.59
C ASN A 27 -0.04 1.48 2.24
N PRO A 28 0.97 2.00 2.97
CA PRO A 28 1.59 3.29 2.67
C PRO A 28 2.60 3.25 1.50
N TYR A 29 3.05 2.06 1.10
CA TYR A 29 4.07 1.89 0.06
C TYR A 29 3.65 0.87 -1.00
N ASN A 30 3.91 1.10 -2.29
CA ASN A 30 3.83 0.01 -3.28
C ASN A 30 5.24 -0.30 -3.79
N GLY A 31 5.59 -1.57 -3.94
CA GLY A 31 6.97 -1.96 -4.24
C GLY A 31 7.78 -2.23 -2.98
N CYS A 32 9.04 -2.61 -3.18
CA CYS A 32 9.97 -2.95 -2.13
C CYS A 32 11.39 -2.84 -2.67
N LEU A 33 12.33 -2.34 -1.87
CA LEU A 33 13.75 -2.23 -2.25
C LEU A 33 14.59 -3.43 -1.80
N PHE A 34 14.01 -4.38 -1.06
CA PHE A 34 14.70 -5.59 -0.61
C PHE A 34 14.74 -6.66 -1.70
N GLY A 35 13.71 -6.71 -2.57
CA GLY A 35 13.71 -7.60 -3.74
C GLY A 35 13.70 -9.09 -3.43
N CYS A 36 13.16 -9.54 -2.29
CA CYS A 36 13.21 -10.96 -1.91
C CYS A 36 12.55 -11.84 -2.99
N MET A 37 13.27 -12.85 -3.47
CA MET A 37 12.84 -13.80 -4.51
C MET A 37 11.55 -14.54 -4.15
N TYR A 38 11.33 -14.80 -2.86
CA TYR A 38 10.17 -15.53 -2.34
C TYR A 38 9.01 -14.62 -1.91
N CYS A 39 9.06 -13.33 -2.21
CA CYS A 39 8.03 -12.41 -1.76
C CYS A 39 6.75 -12.56 -2.59
N TYR A 40 5.64 -12.93 -1.96
CA TYR A 40 4.33 -13.02 -2.63
C TYR A 40 3.91 -11.68 -3.29
N ALA A 41 4.37 -10.55 -2.74
CA ALA A 41 4.04 -9.23 -3.25
C ALA A 41 4.65 -8.97 -4.63
N ALA A 42 5.73 -9.65 -5.02
CA ALA A 42 6.36 -9.49 -6.34
C ALA A 42 5.37 -9.77 -7.49
N GLN A 43 4.56 -10.82 -7.34
CA GLN A 43 3.55 -11.20 -8.35
C GLN A 43 2.37 -10.23 -8.42
N ILE A 44 2.07 -9.52 -7.34
CA ILE A 44 0.98 -8.54 -7.30
C ILE A 44 1.49 -7.18 -7.80
N ALA A 45 2.74 -6.84 -7.48
CA ALA A 45 3.33 -5.55 -7.79
C ALA A 45 3.64 -5.37 -9.29
N ARG A 46 3.95 -6.46 -10.03
CA ARG A 46 4.13 -6.44 -11.51
C ARG A 46 2.93 -5.85 -12.28
N TRP A 47 1.72 -5.88 -11.72
CA TRP A 47 0.55 -5.30 -12.39
C TRP A 47 0.56 -3.78 -12.38
N LYS A 48 1.19 -3.17 -11.37
CA LYS A 48 1.38 -1.72 -11.28
C LYS A 48 2.66 -1.26 -11.94
N HIS A 49 3.69 -2.10 -11.88
CA HIS A 49 5.03 -1.83 -12.41
C HIS A 49 5.47 -2.97 -13.32
N PRO A 50 4.89 -3.09 -14.53
CA PRO A 50 5.15 -4.22 -15.44
C PRO A 50 6.56 -4.19 -16.04
N GLU A 51 7.13 -3.00 -16.19
CA GLU A 51 8.45 -2.78 -16.80
C GLU A 51 9.57 -2.64 -15.77
N GLU A 52 9.26 -2.72 -14.47
CA GLU A 52 10.25 -2.52 -13.40
C GLU A 52 10.59 -3.83 -12.70
N GLU A 53 11.88 -4.07 -12.50
CA GLU A 53 12.37 -5.26 -11.82
C GLU A 53 12.02 -5.22 -10.31
N TRP A 54 11.61 -6.36 -9.75
CA TRP A 54 11.29 -6.46 -8.34
C TRP A 54 12.51 -6.14 -7.47
N GLY A 55 12.36 -5.25 -6.49
CA GLY A 55 13.51 -4.75 -5.71
C GLY A 55 14.04 -3.39 -6.16
N THR A 56 13.59 -2.87 -7.32
CA THR A 56 14.18 -1.66 -7.91
C THR A 56 13.31 -0.42 -7.77
N TYR A 57 12.11 -0.53 -7.17
CA TYR A 57 11.16 0.57 -7.08
C TYR A 57 10.40 0.62 -5.76
N LEU A 58 9.98 1.85 -5.39
CA LEU A 58 9.11 2.12 -4.26
C LEU A 58 8.25 3.35 -4.53
N ASP A 59 6.94 3.18 -4.54
CA ASP A 59 5.98 4.27 -4.49
C ASP A 59 5.68 4.62 -3.04
N VAL A 60 5.87 5.88 -2.67
CA VAL A 60 5.57 6.43 -1.36
C VAL A 60 4.28 7.24 -1.43
N LYS A 61 3.25 6.83 -0.71
CA LYS A 61 1.99 7.58 -0.59
C LYS A 61 2.16 8.69 0.44
N MET A 62 2.56 9.87 0.00
CA MET A 62 2.89 10.98 0.92
C MET A 62 1.69 11.44 1.76
N ASN A 63 0.48 11.32 1.23
CA ASN A 63 -0.76 11.67 1.94
C ASN A 63 -1.33 10.55 2.83
N ALA A 64 -0.58 9.46 3.06
CA ALA A 64 -1.05 8.33 3.86
C ALA A 64 -1.43 8.69 5.31
N PRO A 65 -0.67 9.52 6.05
CA PRO A 65 -1.04 9.89 7.42
C PRO A 65 -2.37 10.66 7.49
N GLU A 66 -2.58 11.60 6.58
CA GLU A 66 -3.79 12.44 6.49
C GLU A 66 -5.00 11.60 6.11
N LEU A 67 -4.84 10.71 5.11
CA LEU A 67 -5.88 9.76 4.72
C LEU A 67 -6.25 8.83 5.87
N LEU A 68 -5.27 8.29 6.59
CA LEU A 68 -5.52 7.39 7.71
C LEU A 68 -6.33 8.08 8.81
N LYS A 69 -5.98 9.31 9.18
CA LYS A 69 -6.73 10.11 10.16
C LYS A 69 -8.18 10.31 9.72
N LYS A 70 -8.39 10.71 8.46
CA LYS A 70 -9.73 10.92 7.88
C LYS A 70 -10.56 9.63 7.89
N GLU A 71 -9.99 8.53 7.40
CA GLU A 71 -10.69 7.26 7.28
C GLU A 71 -11.00 6.63 8.64
N LEU A 72 -10.09 6.71 9.62
CA LEU A 72 -10.34 6.27 10.99
C LEU A 72 -11.44 7.08 11.68
N SER A 73 -11.47 8.40 11.48
CA SER A 73 -12.54 9.26 12.01
C SER A 73 -13.91 8.85 11.44
N ASN A 74 -13.98 8.61 10.13
CA ASN A 74 -15.20 8.15 9.48
C ASN A 74 -15.63 6.75 9.96
N LEU A 75 -14.66 5.84 10.16
CA LEU A 75 -14.93 4.50 10.68
C LEU A 75 -15.48 4.54 12.11
N LYS A 76 -14.88 5.35 12.99
CA LYS A 76 -15.37 5.56 14.36
C LYS A 76 -16.81 6.08 14.37
N LYS A 77 -17.13 7.07 13.54
CA LYS A 77 -18.51 7.58 13.42
C LYS A 77 -19.48 6.48 13.01
N ARG A 78 -19.12 5.66 12.02
CA ARG A 78 -19.96 4.55 11.54
C ARG A 78 -20.15 3.44 12.59
N LEU A 79 -19.13 3.16 13.40
CA LEU A 79 -19.19 2.14 14.45
C LEU A 79 -19.89 2.62 15.72
N GLY A 80 -19.76 3.91 16.07
CA GLY A 80 -20.42 4.52 17.24
C GLY A 80 -21.86 4.95 17.01
N THR A 81 -22.37 4.87 15.77
CA THR A 81 -23.80 5.01 15.44
C THR A 81 -24.56 3.67 15.52
N LYS A 82 -23.95 2.62 16.04
CA LYS A 82 -24.61 1.38 16.48
C LYS A 82 -24.69 1.37 17.99
#